data_AF-A0A6J7L4E8-F1
#
_entry.id   AF-A0A6J7L4E8-F1
#
_cell.length_a   1.000
_cell.length_b   1.000
_cell.length_c   1.000
_cell.angle_alpha   90.00
_cell.angle_beta   90.00
_cell.angle_gamma   90.00
#
_symmetry.space_group_name_H-M   'P 1'
#
loop_
_entity.id
_entity.type
_entity.pdbx_description
1 polymer ?
#
loop_
_entity_poly.entity_id
_entity_poly.type
_entity_poly.pdbx_seq_one_letter_code
_entity_poly.pdbx_strand_id
1 'polypeptide(L)' 'MTTATAPTQAVLTAGDRCDRCGAQAYLRVELQSGGELLFCAHHAREHGEKLREVAATVHDETHKLGTPAANPEA' A
#
# COMPACT_ATOMS: atom_id res chain seq x y z
N MET A 1 -29.12 0.96 7.10
CA MET A 1 -28.22 0.52 8.18
C MET A 1 -26.82 0.92 7.76
N THR A 2 -26.20 1.86 8.47
CA THR A 2 -24.87 2.38 8.11
C THR A 2 -23.86 1.74 9.05
N THR A 3 -23.27 0.63 8.64
CA THR A 3 -22.16 0.02 9.35
C THR A 3 -20.92 0.87 9.09
N ALA A 4 -20.46 1.58 10.11
CA ALA A 4 -19.16 2.24 10.10
C ALA A 4 -18.08 1.15 10.17
N THR A 5 -17.49 0.82 9.03
CA THR A 5 -16.28 -0.01 8.96
C THR A 5 -15.16 0.77 9.64
N ALA A 6 -14.71 0.30 10.80
CA ALA A 6 -13.48 0.79 11.40
C ALA A 6 -12.34 0.64 10.39
N PRO A 7 -11.45 1.63 10.22
CA PRO A 7 -10.29 1.49 9.35
C PRO A 7 -9.30 0.54 10.04
N THR A 8 -9.59 -0.76 9.98
CA THR A 8 -8.53 -1.76 10.07
C THR A 8 -7.68 -1.46 8.85
N GLN A 9 -6.43 -1.03 9.05
CA GLN A 9 -5.49 -0.75 7.96
C GLN A 9 -5.50 -1.95 7.02
N ALA A 10 -6.24 -1.84 5.92
CA ALA A 10 -6.60 -2.99 5.12
C ALA A 10 -5.33 -3.49 4.44
N VAL A 11 -5.01 -4.76 4.63
CA VAL A 11 -3.91 -5.44 3.95
C VAL A 11 -4.01 -5.16 2.45
N LEU A 12 -2.90 -4.81 1.81
CA LEU A 12 -2.85 -4.62 0.37
C LEU A 12 -3.11 -5.95 -0.32
N THR A 13 -4.07 -5.91 -1.23
CA THR A 13 -4.51 -7.05 -2.03
C THR A 13 -3.90 -6.97 -3.43
N ALA A 14 -4.12 -8.01 -4.23
CA ALA A 14 -3.76 -7.99 -5.65
C ALA A 14 -4.58 -6.98 -6.47
N GLY A 15 -5.70 -6.48 -5.92
CA GLY A 15 -6.54 -5.45 -6.53
C GLY A 15 -5.98 -4.03 -6.38
N ASP A 16 -5.14 -3.78 -5.36
CA ASP A 16 -4.52 -2.49 -5.11
C ASP A 16 -3.49 -2.19 -6.20
N ARG A 17 -3.66 -1.06 -6.90
CA ARG A 17 -2.84 -0.69 -8.05
C ARG A 17 -1.96 0.50 -7.74
N CYS A 18 -0.72 0.44 -8.21
CA CYS A 18 0.20 1.54 -8.14
C CYS A 18 -0.31 2.71 -8.98
N ASP A 19 -0.42 3.89 -8.39
CA ASP A 19 -0.92 5.10 -9.07
C ASP A 19 -0.02 5.53 -10.24
N ARG A 20 1.24 5.08 -10.27
CA ARG A 20 2.21 5.44 -11.32
C ARG A 20 2.21 4.50 -12.52
N CYS A 21 2.05 3.18 -12.33
CA CYS A 21 2.15 2.20 -13.43
C CYS A 21 1.03 1.17 -13.50
N GLY A 22 0.10 1.16 -12.54
CA GLY A 22 -0.99 0.19 -12.49
C GLY A 22 -0.59 -1.23 -12.07
N ALA A 23 0.68 -1.50 -11.73
CA ALA A 23 1.11 -2.79 -11.17
C ALA A 23 0.53 -3.01 -9.76
N GLN A 24 0.61 -4.23 -9.21
CA GLN A 24 0.20 -4.48 -7.83
C GLN A 24 0.97 -3.56 -6.86
N ALA A 25 0.22 -2.93 -5.95
CA ALA A 25 0.77 -2.11 -4.88
C ALA A 25 1.23 -2.98 -3.70
N TYR A 26 2.34 -2.59 -3.10
CA TYR A 26 2.90 -3.18 -1.89
C TYR A 26 3.26 -2.10 -0.85
N LEU A 27 3.03 -0.84 -1.17
CA LEU A 27 3.25 0.30 -0.29
C LEU A 27 2.01 1.19 -0.35
N ARG A 28 1.41 1.49 0.80
CA ARG A 28 0.41 2.56 0.95
C ARG A 28 1.03 3.70 1.73
N VAL A 29 0.87 4.90 1.21
CA VAL A 29 1.36 6.14 1.81
C VAL A 29 0.17 7.04 2.10
N GLU A 30 -0.12 7.26 3.37
CA GLU A 30 -1.11 8.27 3.78
C GLU A 30 -0.40 9.62 3.82
N LEU A 31 -0.95 10.62 3.12
CA LEU A 31 -0.33 11.94 3.01
C LEU A 31 -0.72 12.82 4.20
N GLN A 32 0.19 13.71 4.61
CA GLN A 32 -0.09 14.70 5.67
C GLN A 32 -1.24 15.66 5.31
N SER A 33 -1.39 15.97 4.03
CA SER A 33 -2.49 16.77 3.48
C SER A 33 -3.83 16.01 3.38
N GLY A 34 -3.84 14.73 3.74
CA GLY A 34 -4.98 13.83 3.60
C GLY A 34 -4.96 13.02 2.30
N GLY A 35 -5.68 11.90 2.31
CA GLY A 35 -5.70 10.92 1.24
C GLY A 35 -4.55 9.92 1.31
N GLU A 36 -4.56 8.95 0.40
CA GLU A 36 -3.57 7.89 0.29
C GLU A 36 -3.07 7.73 -1.15
N LEU A 37 -1.83 7.29 -1.28
CA LEU A 37 -1.21 6.90 -2.54
C LEU A 37 -0.68 5.48 -2.44
N LEU A 38 -0.82 4.72 -3.52
CA LEU A 38 -0.42 3.34 -3.63
C LEU A 38 0.77 3.21 -4.58
N PHE A 39 1.80 2.49 -4.13
CA PHE A 39 3.01 2.24 -4.91
C PHE A 39 3.33 0.75 -5.00
N CYS A 40 3.78 0.32 -6.17
CA CYS A 40 4.44 -0.96 -6.32
C CYS A 40 5.82 -0.91 -5.64
N ALA A 41 6.38 -2.06 -5.31
CA ALA A 41 7.68 -2.12 -4.63
C ALA A 41 8.82 -1.44 -5.41
N HIS A 42 8.71 -1.37 -6.75
CA HIS A 42 9.67 -0.66 -7.58
C HIS A 42 9.63 0.86 -7.30
N HIS A 43 8.46 1.50 -7.47
CA HIS A 43 8.35 2.94 -7.26
C HIS A 43 8.45 3.35 -5.80
N ALA A 44 8.06 2.47 -4.87
CA ALA A 44 8.32 2.64 -3.44
C ALA A 44 9.82 2.82 -3.14
N ARG A 45 10.70 2.08 -3.84
CA ARG A 45 12.16 2.19 -3.68
C ARG A 45 12.73 3.40 -4.42
N GLU A 46 12.22 3.69 -5.62
CA GLU A 46 12.65 4.85 -6.41
C GLU A 46 12.29 6.19 -5.76
N HIS A 47 11.17 6.25 -5.04
CA HIS A 47 10.66 7.48 -4.42
C HIS A 47 10.65 7.45 -2.89
N GLY A 48 11.21 6.41 -2.26
CA GLY A 48 11.04 6.14 -0.83
C GLY A 48 11.46 7.27 0.11
N GLU A 49 12.54 7.99 -0.21
CA GLU A 49 12.97 9.15 0.58
C GLU A 49 11.95 10.28 0.54
N LYS A 50 11.51 10.68 -0.66
CA LYS A 50 10.50 11.75 -0.83
C LYS A 50 9.15 11.38 -0.27
N LEU A 51 8.74 10.11 -0.41
CA LEU A 51 7.49 9.61 0.15
C LEU A 51 7.48 9.76 1.68
N ARG A 52 8.60 9.48 2.35
CA ARG A 52 8.72 9.63 3.81
C ARG A 52 8.62 11.09 4.29
N GLU A 53 9.04 12.05 3.46
CA GLU A 53 8.96 13.47 3.81
C GLU A 53 7.51 13.99 3.82
N VAL A 54 6.66 13.45 2.95
CA VAL A 54 5.25 13.89 2.79
C VAL A 54 4.24 12.93 3.43
N ALA A 55 4.70 11.77 3.88
CA ALA A 55 3.85 10.75 4.51
C ALA A 55 3.50 11.12 5.95
N ALA A 56 2.23 11.00 6.29
CA ALA A 56 1.77 10.87 7.67
C ALA A 56 2.00 9.44 8.18
N THR A 57 1.67 8.44 7.35
CA THR A 57 1.80 7.02 7.67
C THR A 57 2.27 6.26 6.43
N VAL A 58 3.12 5.26 6.64
CA VAL A 58 3.58 4.36 5.57
C VAL A 58 3.30 2.92 5.98
N HIS A 59 2.57 2.21 5.13
CA HIS A 59 2.31 0.78 5.27
C HIS A 59 3.08 0.03 4.17
N ASP A 60 4.17 -0.63 4.54
CA ASP A 60 5.05 -1.37 3.62
C ASP A 60 4.85 -2.89 3.76
N GLU A 61 4.37 -3.49 2.67
CA GLU A 61 4.23 -4.93 2.50
C GLU A 61 5.17 -5.48 1.43
N THR A 62 6.25 -4.75 1.10
CA THR A 62 7.22 -5.21 0.09
C THR A 62 7.94 -6.49 0.52
N HIS A 63 7.94 -6.80 1.83
CA HIS A 63 8.39 -8.07 2.38
C HIS A 63 7.63 -9.29 1.80
N LYS A 64 6.39 -9.13 1.32
CA LYS A 64 5.61 -10.19 0.66
C LYS A 64 6.18 -10.65 -0.68
N LEU A 65 7.09 -9.89 -1.30
CA LEU A 65 7.67 -10.27 -2.59
C LEU A 65 8.71 -11.40 -2.48
N GLY A 66 9.23 -11.67 -1.28
CA GLY A 66 10.26 -12.69 -1.05
C GLY A 66 9.72 -14.04 -0.58
N THR A 67 8.44 -14.13 -0.24
CA THR A 67 7.76 -15.39 0.11
C THR A 67 6.53 -15.49 -0.76
N PRO A 68 6.36 -16.54 -1.60
CA PRO A 68 5.10 -16.71 -2.31
C PRO A 68 4.01 -16.71 -1.26
N ALA A 69 3.12 -15.71 -1.30
CA ALA A 69 1.98 -15.65 -0.42
C ALA A 69 1.22 -16.96 -0.63
N ALA A 70 1.34 -17.88 0.34
CA ALA A 70 0.54 -19.07 0.41
C ALA A 70 -0.90 -18.58 0.52
N ASN A 71 -1.60 -18.70 -0.60
CA ASN A 71 -3.00 -18.41 -0.76
C ASN A 71 -3.80 -19.29 0.21
N PRO A 72 -4.47 -18.76 1.26
CA PRO A 72 -5.49 -19.52 1.94
C PRO A 72 -6.82 -19.21 1.22
N GLU A 73 -7.02 -19.84 0.07
CA GLU A 73 -8.38 -20.09 -0.44
C GLU A 73 -8.89 -21.34 0.30
N ALA A 74 -9.84 -21.14 1.23
CA ALA A 74 -10.86 -22.12 1.63
C ALA A 74 -12.04 -21.38 2.27
#